data_AF-V4AEQ5-F1
#
_entry.id   AF-V4AEQ5-F1
#
_cell.length_a   1.000
_cell.length_b   1.000
_cell.length_c   1.000
_cell.angle_alpha   90.00
_cell.angle_beta   90.00
_cell.angle_gamma   90.00
#
_symmetry.space_group_name_H-M   'P 1'
#
loop_
_entity.id
_entity.type
_entity.pdbx_description
1 polymer ?
#
loop_
_entity_poly.entity_id
_entity_poly.type
_entity_poly.pdbx_seq_one_letter_code
_entity_poly.pdbx_strand_id
1 'polypeptide(L)'
;SVGPALSNISSVGPALVNVSSVGFALSNVSSVGPALVNVSSVGFALSNVSSVGPALVNVSSVGPALVNKSSVGPALSNVSSVGPALVNKSSVGPALSNVSSVGPALVNVISVGLALVNKSSVGPALSNVSSVGPALVNVISVGLALVNKSSVGPALSNVSSVGPALVNVISVGLALVNKSSVGPALSNVSSVGPALVNVISVGLALIGHFSRSCSC
;
A
#
# COMPACT_ATOMS: atom_id res chain seq x y z
N SER A 1 16.60 19.37 -12.21
CA SER A 1 16.44 20.72 -12.78
C SER A 1 15.85 21.66 -11.75
N VAL A 2 16.12 22.97 -11.85
CA VAL A 2 15.24 23.99 -11.25
C VAL A 2 14.11 24.22 -12.24
N GLY A 3 12.87 23.91 -11.87
CA GLY A 3 11.72 23.89 -12.78
C GLY A 3 11.25 22.48 -13.16
N PRO A 4 10.10 22.37 -13.86
CA PRO A 4 9.42 21.10 -14.12
C PRO A 4 10.31 20.12 -14.91
N ALA A 5 10.25 18.85 -14.52
CA ALA A 5 10.89 17.75 -15.23
C ALA A 5 9.82 16.74 -15.66
N LEU A 6 9.71 16.51 -16.97
CA LEU A 6 8.72 15.65 -17.58
C LEU A 6 9.43 14.51 -18.33
N SER A 7 9.04 13.27 -18.06
CA SER A 7 9.46 12.10 -18.83
C SER A 7 8.23 11.31 -19.27
N ASN A 8 8.19 10.99 -20.56
CA ASN A 8 7.17 10.13 -21.14
C ASN A 8 7.85 9.08 -22.01
N ILE A 9 7.76 7.81 -21.63
CA ILE A 9 8.39 6.69 -22.33
C ILE A 9 7.33 5.65 -22.69
N SER A 10 7.37 5.22 -23.94
CA SER A 10 6.67 4.04 -24.44
C SER A 10 7.69 3.15 -25.13
N SER A 11 7.91 1.93 -24.64
CA SER A 11 8.95 1.03 -25.19
C SER A 11 8.53 -0.44 -25.27
N VAL A 12 9.11 -1.15 -26.23
CA VAL A 12 9.21 -2.62 -26.24
C VAL A 12 10.65 -2.95 -25.88
N GLY A 13 10.85 -3.53 -24.71
CA GLY A 13 12.15 -3.68 -24.06
C GLY A 13 12.25 -2.90 -22.73
N PRO A 14 13.45 -2.88 -22.12
CA PRO A 14 13.66 -2.20 -20.84
C PRO A 14 13.38 -0.69 -20.92
N ALA A 15 12.69 -0.16 -19.91
CA ALA A 15 12.50 1.27 -19.72
C ALA A 15 13.21 1.72 -18.43
N LEU A 16 14.18 2.61 -18.54
CA LEU A 16 14.84 3.25 -17.41
C LEU A 16 14.51 4.74 -17.41
N VAL A 17 13.92 5.22 -16.32
CA VAL A 17 13.60 6.63 -16.12
C VAL A 17 14.14 7.11 -14.80
N ASN A 18 14.83 8.25 -14.83
CA ASN A 18 15.19 9.00 -13.66
C ASN A 18 14.76 10.46 -13.84
N VAL A 19 13.85 10.93 -13.00
CA VAL A 19 13.34 12.31 -13.01
C VAL A 19 13.69 12.96 -11.68
N SER A 20 14.36 14.12 -11.74
CA SER A 20 14.74 14.90 -10.57
C SER A 20 14.44 16.38 -10.79
N SER A 21 13.61 16.98 -9.93
CA SER A 21 13.26 18.41 -10.04
C SER A 21 13.15 19.15 -8.71
N VAL A 22 13.34 20.46 -8.75
CA VAL A 22 12.81 21.41 -7.77
C VAL A 22 11.59 22.06 -8.43
N GLY A 23 10.39 21.74 -7.94
CA GLY A 23 9.12 22.07 -8.56
C GLY A 23 8.27 20.83 -8.83
N PHE A 24 8.08 20.48 -10.10
CA PHE A 24 7.22 19.36 -10.53
C PHE A 24 8.05 18.27 -11.20
N ALA A 25 7.98 17.04 -10.70
CA ALA A 25 8.55 15.87 -11.36
C ALA A 25 7.42 14.95 -11.83
N LEU A 26 7.35 14.70 -13.14
CA LEU A 26 6.33 13.86 -13.75
C LEU A 26 6.99 12.78 -14.61
N SER A 27 6.62 11.54 -14.36
CA SER A 27 7.07 10.37 -15.12
C SER A 27 5.87 9.55 -15.56
N ASN A 28 5.74 9.34 -16.87
CA ASN A 28 4.81 8.39 -17.48
C ASN A 28 5.62 7.32 -18.21
N VAL A 29 5.46 6.06 -17.82
CA VAL A 29 6.17 4.94 -18.45
C VAL A 29 5.19 3.85 -18.82
N SER A 30 5.23 3.43 -20.08
CA SER A 30 4.55 2.24 -20.59
C SER A 30 5.59 1.33 -21.23
N SER A 31 5.74 0.10 -20.75
CA SER A 31 6.72 -0.84 -21.31
C SER A 31 6.19 -2.25 -21.50
N VAL A 32 6.62 -2.90 -22.58
CA VAL A 32 6.60 -4.37 -22.71
C VAL A 32 8.01 -4.86 -22.42
N GLY A 33 8.28 -5.14 -21.15
CA GLY A 33 9.60 -5.41 -20.62
C GLY A 33 9.79 -4.78 -19.23
N PRO A 34 10.97 -4.97 -18.61
CA PRO A 34 11.26 -4.41 -17.29
C PRO A 34 11.14 -2.88 -17.26
N ALA A 35 10.47 -2.33 -16.25
CA ALA A 35 10.40 -0.89 -16.02
C ALA A 35 11.08 -0.52 -14.70
N LEU A 36 12.04 0.40 -14.77
CA LEU A 36 12.71 0.99 -13.61
C LEU A 36 12.51 2.50 -13.63
N VAL A 37 11.75 3.00 -12.66
CA VAL A 37 11.38 4.41 -12.58
C VAL A 37 11.80 4.97 -11.23
N ASN A 38 12.61 6.03 -11.26
CA ASN A 38 12.99 6.81 -10.09
C ASN A 38 12.49 8.25 -10.28
N VAL A 39 11.71 8.74 -9.33
CA VAL A 39 11.23 10.13 -9.31
C VAL A 39 11.61 10.76 -7.98
N SER A 40 12.29 11.90 -8.07
CA SER A 40 12.71 12.70 -6.92
C SER A 40 12.28 14.15 -7.11
N SER A 41 11.63 14.75 -6.11
CA SER A 41 11.29 16.17 -6.18
C SER A 41 11.38 16.91 -4.84
N VAL A 42 11.73 18.19 -4.94
CA VAL A 42 11.38 19.18 -3.91
C VAL A 42 10.17 19.94 -4.45
N GLY A 43 8.98 19.51 -4.07
CA GLY A 43 7.69 19.93 -4.61
C GLY A 43 6.78 18.73 -4.89
N PHE A 44 6.14 18.70 -6.05
CA PHE A 44 5.19 17.66 -6.42
C PHE A 44 5.87 16.54 -7.22
N ALA A 45 5.56 15.29 -6.89
CA ALA A 45 6.00 14.11 -7.66
C ALA A 45 4.79 13.31 -8.16
N LEU A 46 4.77 13.03 -9.46
CA LEU A 46 3.79 12.14 -10.10
C LEU A 46 4.51 11.06 -10.89
N SER A 47 4.16 9.80 -10.63
CA SER A 47 4.65 8.64 -11.38
C SER A 47 3.49 7.75 -11.80
N ASN A 48 3.30 7.61 -13.12
CA ASN A 48 2.40 6.62 -13.70
C ASN A 48 3.23 5.57 -14.43
N VAL A 49 3.10 4.30 -14.05
CA VAL A 49 3.85 3.20 -14.65
C VAL A 49 2.90 2.06 -15.03
N SER A 50 2.95 1.65 -16.29
CA SER A 50 2.28 0.47 -16.82
C SER A 50 3.33 -0.45 -17.42
N SER A 51 3.39 -1.72 -17.00
CA SER A 51 4.36 -2.67 -17.56
C SER A 51 3.77 -4.06 -17.81
N VAL A 52 4.19 -4.69 -18.91
CA VAL A 52 4.14 -6.14 -19.07
C VAL A 52 5.54 -6.67 -18.80
N GLY A 53 5.79 -7.10 -17.56
CA GLY A 53 7.10 -7.45 -17.03
C GLY A 53 7.31 -6.87 -15.62
N PRO A 54 8.47 -7.17 -15.00
CA PRO A 54 8.82 -6.64 -13.69
C PRO A 54 8.83 -5.11 -13.70
N ALA A 55 8.23 -4.50 -12.69
CA ALA A 55 8.32 -3.05 -12.51
C ALA A 55 8.81 -2.69 -11.11
N LEU A 56 9.72 -1.73 -11.06
CA LEU A 56 10.25 -1.14 -9.85
C LEU A 56 10.10 0.39 -9.92
N VAL A 57 9.37 0.95 -8.96
CA VAL A 57 9.09 2.39 -8.90
C VAL A 57 9.55 2.93 -7.56
N ASN A 58 10.45 3.91 -7.57
CA ASN A 58 10.88 4.63 -6.38
C ASN A 58 10.45 6.10 -6.52
N VAL A 59 9.71 6.60 -5.54
CA VAL A 59 9.29 8.01 -5.51
C VAL A 59 9.69 8.63 -4.17
N SER A 60 10.38 9.76 -4.24
CA SER A 60 10.79 10.55 -3.09
C SER A 60 10.41 12.01 -3.30
N SER A 61 9.69 12.61 -2.34
CA SER A 61 9.27 14.01 -2.45
C SER A 61 9.35 14.77 -1.13
N VAL A 62 9.76 16.04 -1.21
CA VAL A 62 9.45 17.04 -0.18
C VAL A 62 8.23 17.83 -0.69
N GLY A 63 7.05 17.32 -0.36
CA GLY A 63 5.77 17.72 -0.93
C GLY A 63 4.94 16.50 -1.34
N PRO A 64 3.80 16.68 -2.04
CA PRO A 64 2.90 15.58 -2.34
C PRO A 64 3.50 14.58 -3.35
N ALA A 65 3.27 13.29 -3.09
CA ALA A 65 3.62 12.18 -3.98
C ALA A 65 2.37 11.44 -4.45
N LEU A 66 2.21 11.30 -5.76
CA LEU A 66 1.16 10.52 -6.39
C LEU A 66 1.77 9.42 -7.26
N VAL A 67 1.43 8.17 -6.97
CA VAL A 67 1.94 7.00 -7.71
C VAL A 67 0.78 6.12 -8.16
N ASN A 68 0.65 5.94 -9.47
CA ASN A 68 -0.22 4.93 -10.06
C ASN A 68 0.65 3.89 -10.75
N LYS A 69 0.39 2.62 -10.44
CA LYS A 69 1.13 1.52 -11.02
C LYS A 69 0.21 0.39 -11.45
N SER A 70 0.38 -0.07 -12.68
CA SER A 70 -0.22 -1.29 -13.19
C SER A 70 0.88 -2.20 -13.73
N SER A 71 0.84 -3.49 -13.42
CA SER A 71 1.80 -4.42 -14.02
C SER A 71 1.29 -5.84 -14.17
N VAL A 72 1.66 -6.48 -15.27
CA VAL A 72 1.61 -7.94 -15.44
C VAL A 72 3.01 -8.47 -15.14
N GLY A 73 3.22 -8.98 -13.93
CA GLY A 73 4.50 -9.40 -13.39
C GLY A 73 4.76 -8.84 -11.98
N PRO A 74 5.94 -9.14 -11.41
CA PRO A 74 6.33 -8.65 -10.10
C PRO A 74 6.36 -7.12 -10.04
N ALA A 75 5.76 -6.56 -9.00
CA ALA A 75 5.54 -5.13 -8.86
C ALA A 75 6.06 -4.63 -7.52
N LEU A 76 7.18 -3.90 -7.51
CA LEU A 76 7.66 -3.21 -6.32
C LEU A 76 7.45 -1.69 -6.43
N SER A 77 6.96 -1.06 -5.37
CA SER A 77 7.14 0.39 -5.24
C SER A 77 7.46 0.83 -3.82
N ASN A 78 8.41 1.75 -3.73
CA ASN A 78 8.79 2.46 -2.53
C ASN A 78 8.40 3.93 -2.71
N VAL A 79 7.66 4.48 -1.76
CA VAL A 79 7.24 5.89 -1.76
C VAL A 79 7.61 6.50 -0.42
N SER A 80 8.36 7.59 -0.45
CA SER A 80 8.71 8.40 0.71
C SER A 80 8.30 9.85 0.45
N SER A 81 7.60 10.48 1.39
CA SER A 81 7.17 11.87 1.22
C SER A 81 7.18 12.65 2.53
N VAL A 82 7.60 13.91 2.46
CA VAL A 82 7.27 14.93 3.47
C VAL A 82 6.06 15.69 2.96
N GLY A 83 4.88 15.10 3.14
CA GLY A 83 3.62 15.59 2.60
C GLY A 83 2.62 14.44 2.40
N PRO A 84 1.51 14.71 1.70
CA PRO A 84 0.55 13.67 1.35
C PRO A 84 1.15 12.63 0.39
N ALA A 85 0.93 11.35 0.67
CA ALA A 85 1.24 10.25 -0.25
C ALA A 85 -0.04 9.53 -0.69
N LEU A 86 -0.25 9.44 -2.01
CA LEU A 86 -1.31 8.64 -2.60
C LEU A 86 -0.71 7.59 -3.53
N VAL A 87 -0.95 6.32 -3.22
CA VAL A 87 -0.39 5.18 -3.96
C VAL A 87 -1.52 4.24 -4.37
N ASN A 88 -1.69 4.06 -5.68
CA ASN A 88 -2.62 3.09 -6.25
C ASN A 88 -1.84 2.05 -7.06
N LYS A 89 -2.07 0.77 -6.76
CA LYS A 89 -1.41 -0.34 -7.45
C LYS A 89 -2.40 -1.40 -7.88
N SER A 90 -2.22 -1.86 -9.10
CA SER A 90 -2.82 -3.08 -9.62
C SER A 90 -1.71 -4.00 -10.14
N SER A 91 -1.76 -5.28 -9.79
CA SER A 91 -0.83 -6.27 -10.36
C SER A 91 -1.49 -7.61 -10.66
N VAL A 92 -1.02 -8.24 -11.74
CA VAL A 92 -1.12 -9.69 -11.94
C VAL A 92 0.26 -10.26 -11.65
N GLY A 93 0.42 -10.89 -10.49
CA GLY A 93 1.70 -11.29 -9.91
C GLY A 93 1.99 -10.59 -8.58
N PRO A 94 3.11 -10.92 -7.92
CA PRO A 94 3.44 -10.39 -6.59
C PRO A 94 3.51 -8.86 -6.58
N ALA A 95 2.81 -8.23 -5.64
CA ALA A 95 2.86 -6.79 -5.37
C ALA A 95 3.47 -6.50 -4.00
N LEU A 96 4.47 -5.64 -3.99
CA LEU A 96 5.16 -5.14 -2.81
C LEU A 96 5.03 -3.61 -2.77
N SER A 97 4.52 -3.08 -1.64
CA SER A 97 4.34 -1.65 -1.43
C SER A 97 4.91 -1.22 -0.08
N ASN A 98 5.90 -0.34 -0.11
CA ASN A 98 6.38 0.34 1.08
C ASN A 98 6.09 1.83 0.94
N VAL A 99 5.34 2.39 1.89
CA VAL A 99 4.98 3.81 1.89
C VAL A 99 5.34 4.42 3.24
N SER A 100 6.11 5.49 3.21
CA SER A 100 6.46 6.32 4.36
C SER A 100 6.03 7.77 4.11
N SER A 101 5.30 8.37 5.05
CA SER A 101 4.90 9.78 4.93
C SER A 101 4.99 10.55 6.24
N VAL A 102 5.44 11.80 6.16
CA VAL A 102 5.14 12.83 7.16
C VAL A 102 3.95 13.63 6.64
N GLY A 103 2.75 13.14 6.92
CA GLY A 103 1.50 13.61 6.36
C GLY A 103 0.52 12.46 6.10
N PRO A 104 -0.68 12.77 5.59
CA PRO A 104 -1.66 11.75 5.23
C PRO A 104 -1.10 10.79 4.20
N ALA A 105 -1.30 9.50 4.40
CA ALA A 105 -1.03 8.50 3.38
C ALA A 105 -2.29 7.71 3.05
N LEU A 106 -2.50 7.46 1.76
CA LEU A 106 -3.55 6.60 1.24
C LEU A 106 -2.92 5.57 0.30
N VAL A 107 -3.15 4.29 0.60
CA VAL A 107 -2.60 3.17 -0.16
C VAL A 107 -3.74 2.27 -0.58
N ASN A 108 -3.87 2.07 -1.89
CA ASN A 108 -4.79 1.13 -2.49
C ASN A 108 -4.00 0.09 -3.29
N VAL A 109 -4.15 -1.19 -2.95
CA VAL A 109 -3.46 -2.29 -3.64
C VAL A 109 -4.46 -3.36 -4.02
N ILE A 110 -4.46 -3.69 -5.31
CA ILE A 110 -5.22 -4.80 -5.88
C ILE A 110 -4.21 -5.76 -6.51
N SER A 111 -4.28 -7.04 -6.16
CA SER A 111 -3.33 -8.03 -6.69
C SER A 111 -4.00 -9.37 -6.99
N VAL A 112 -3.65 -9.97 -8.12
CA VAL A 112 -3.80 -11.41 -8.35
C VAL A 112 -2.46 -12.05 -8.07
N GLY A 113 -2.28 -12.59 -6.87
CA GLY A 113 -1.01 -13.07 -6.35
C GLY A 113 -0.78 -12.65 -4.90
N LEU A 114 0.48 -12.62 -4.50
CA LEU A 114 0.87 -12.14 -3.18
C LEU A 114 0.80 -10.62 -3.11
N ALA A 115 0.14 -10.08 -2.10
CA ALA A 115 0.13 -8.64 -1.80
C ALA A 115 0.81 -8.37 -0.44
N LEU A 116 1.91 -7.63 -0.44
CA LEU A 116 2.60 -7.18 0.77
C LEU A 116 2.62 -5.66 0.83
N VAL A 117 2.00 -5.10 1.87
CA VAL A 117 1.91 -3.66 2.09
C VAL A 117 2.49 -3.33 3.45
N ASN A 118 3.57 -2.55 3.46
CA ASN A 118 4.09 -1.89 4.65
C ASN A 118 3.83 -0.39 4.55
N LYS A 119 3.32 0.17 5.63
CA LYS A 119 3.00 1.59 5.69
C LYS A 119 3.41 2.18 7.02
N SER A 120 4.06 3.33 6.97
CA SER A 120 4.38 4.17 8.12
C SER A 120 3.92 5.60 7.84
N SER A 121 3.20 6.22 8.77
CA SER A 121 2.86 7.64 8.64
C SER A 121 2.87 8.41 9.95
N VAL A 122 3.32 9.66 9.89
CA VAL A 122 3.01 10.68 10.90
C VAL A 122 1.83 11.49 10.35
N GLY A 123 0.63 11.10 10.74
CA GLY A 123 -0.64 11.56 10.17
C GLY A 123 -1.56 10.39 9.83
N PRO A 124 -2.76 10.67 9.28
CA PRO A 124 -3.73 9.65 8.93
C PRO A 124 -3.18 8.63 7.94
N ALA A 125 -3.36 7.34 8.25
CA ALA A 125 -3.05 6.22 7.38
C ALA A 125 -4.32 5.49 6.97
N LEU A 126 -4.69 5.57 5.69
CA LEU A 126 -5.68 4.68 5.07
C LEU A 126 -5.03 3.62 4.17
N SER A 127 -5.31 2.34 4.43
CA SER A 127 -4.85 1.22 3.60
C SER A 127 -6.03 0.37 3.17
N ASN A 128 -6.19 0.19 1.86
CA ASN A 128 -7.15 -0.73 1.26
C ASN A 128 -6.39 -1.78 0.45
N VAL A 129 -6.56 -3.05 0.78
CA VAL A 129 -5.87 -4.15 0.11
C VAL A 129 -6.88 -5.23 -0.27
N SER A 130 -6.90 -5.55 -1.56
CA SER A 130 -7.67 -6.66 -2.12
C SER A 130 -6.73 -7.63 -2.83
N SER A 131 -6.81 -8.92 -2.53
CA SER A 131 -6.00 -9.93 -3.21
C SER A 131 -6.73 -11.22 -3.54
N VAL A 132 -6.38 -11.81 -4.68
CA VAL A 132 -6.58 -13.23 -4.94
C VAL A 132 -5.24 -13.91 -4.70
N GLY A 133 -5.06 -14.46 -3.50
CA GLY A 133 -3.79 -14.93 -2.97
C GLY A 133 -3.48 -14.37 -1.58
N PRO A 134 -2.33 -14.73 -1.00
CA PRO A 134 -1.94 -14.24 0.33
C PRO A 134 -1.83 -12.72 0.35
N ALA A 135 -2.40 -12.11 1.37
CA ALA A 135 -2.16 -10.70 1.66
C ALA A 135 -1.53 -10.53 3.04
N LEU A 136 -0.59 -9.59 3.12
CA LEU A 136 0.06 -9.16 4.34
C LEU A 136 0.02 -7.64 4.40
N VAL A 137 -0.51 -7.11 5.49
CA VAL A 137 -0.63 -5.66 5.68
C VAL A 137 -0.03 -5.31 7.03
N ASN A 138 0.94 -4.40 7.02
CA ASN A 138 1.55 -3.85 8.22
C ASN A 138 1.40 -2.32 8.17
N VAL A 139 0.71 -1.76 9.15
CA VAL A 139 0.47 -0.32 9.25
C VAL A 139 0.92 0.20 10.59
N ILE A 140 1.80 1.20 10.56
CA ILE A 140 2.25 1.96 11.71
C ILE A 140 1.82 3.41 11.48
N SER A 141 1.16 4.04 12.45
CA SER A 141 0.77 5.44 12.32
C SER A 141 0.78 6.21 13.63
N VAL A 142 1.21 7.46 13.59
CA VAL A 142 0.90 8.47 14.61
C VAL A 142 -0.28 9.29 14.09
N GLY A 143 -1.48 8.97 14.54
CA GLY A 143 -2.74 9.49 14.01
C GLY A 143 -3.77 8.38 13.80
N LEU A 144 -4.75 8.64 12.94
CA LEU A 144 -5.79 7.68 12.60
C LEU A 144 -5.24 6.56 11.70
N ALA A 145 -5.45 5.31 12.07
CA ALA A 145 -5.22 4.14 11.21
C ALA A 145 -6.53 3.54 10.74
N LEU A 146 -6.76 3.48 9.43
CA LEU A 146 -7.85 2.75 8.82
C LEU A 146 -7.31 1.68 7.89
N VAL A 147 -7.60 0.41 8.19
CA VAL A 147 -7.18 -0.74 7.38
C VAL A 147 -8.41 -1.53 6.95
N ASN A 148 -8.62 -1.58 5.65
CA ASN A 148 -9.58 -2.47 5.01
C ASN A 148 -8.82 -3.51 4.20
N LYS A 149 -9.19 -4.77 4.42
CA LYS A 149 -8.53 -5.89 3.76
C LYS A 149 -9.53 -6.94 3.33
N SER A 150 -9.40 -7.38 2.08
CA SER A 150 -10.12 -8.51 1.52
C SER A 150 -9.13 -9.46 0.86
N SER A 151 -9.22 -10.76 1.13
CA SER A 151 -8.42 -11.74 0.39
C SER A 151 -9.15 -13.07 0.17
N VAL A 152 -8.90 -13.66 -1.00
CA VAL A 152 -9.12 -15.08 -1.25
C VAL A 152 -7.79 -15.78 -1.03
N GLY A 153 -7.59 -16.29 0.18
CA GLY A 153 -6.31 -16.79 0.68
C GLY A 153 -5.96 -16.19 2.05
N PRO A 154 -4.81 -16.56 2.64
CA PRO A 154 -4.40 -16.11 3.96
C PRO A 154 -4.33 -14.58 4.07
N ALA A 155 -4.91 -14.05 5.14
CA ALA A 155 -4.95 -12.64 5.46
C ALA A 155 -4.23 -12.36 6.78
N LEU A 156 -3.03 -11.80 6.75
CA LEU A 156 -2.34 -11.30 7.95
C LEU A 156 -2.37 -9.76 8.01
N SER A 157 -2.88 -9.19 9.10
CA SER A 157 -2.95 -7.74 9.34
C SER A 157 -2.28 -7.40 10.67
N ASN A 158 -1.27 -6.55 10.65
CA ASN A 158 -0.64 -5.97 11.83
C ASN A 158 -0.82 -4.46 11.81
N VAL A 159 -1.43 -3.91 12.86
CA VAL A 159 -1.70 -2.47 12.96
C VAL A 159 -1.23 -1.96 14.30
N SER A 160 -0.34 -0.97 14.27
CA SER A 160 0.10 -0.22 15.45
C SER A 160 -0.20 1.26 15.26
N SER A 161 -0.80 1.88 16.28
CA SER A 161 -1.20 3.29 16.18
C SER A 161 -1.09 4.05 17.50
N VAL A 162 -0.67 5.30 17.41
CA VAL A 162 -0.90 6.31 18.46
C VAL A 162 -2.05 7.18 17.96
N GLY A 163 -3.26 6.84 18.38
CA GLY A 163 -4.50 7.41 17.87
C GLY A 163 -5.58 6.34 17.64
N PRO A 164 -6.74 6.72 17.08
CA PRO A 164 -7.79 5.78 16.74
C PRO A 164 -7.34 4.80 15.67
N ALA A 165 -7.70 3.53 15.83
CA ALA A 165 -7.50 2.52 14.80
C ALA A 165 -8.78 1.75 14.51
N LEU A 166 -9.03 1.53 13.22
CA LEU A 166 -10.13 0.73 12.71
C LEU A 166 -9.57 -0.29 11.72
N VAL A 167 -9.83 -1.57 11.99
CA VAL A 167 -9.34 -2.69 11.17
C VAL A 167 -10.52 -3.56 10.76
N ASN A 168 -10.70 -3.74 9.47
CA ASN A 168 -11.71 -4.61 8.89
C ASN A 168 -11.03 -5.62 7.98
N VAL A 169 -11.17 -6.92 8.29
CA VAL A 169 -10.55 -8.01 7.54
C VAL A 169 -11.62 -9.01 7.10
N ILE A 170 -11.68 -9.24 5.80
CA ILE A 170 -12.49 -10.27 5.16
C ILE A 170 -11.55 -11.27 4.51
N SER A 171 -11.71 -12.56 4.81
CA SER A 171 -10.87 -13.61 4.25
C SER A 171 -11.65 -14.85 3.87
N VAL A 172 -11.36 -15.43 2.71
CA VAL A 172 -11.65 -16.83 2.41
C VAL A 172 -10.35 -17.60 2.63
N GLY A 173 -10.20 -18.18 3.81
CA GLY A 173 -8.95 -18.76 4.30
C GLY A 173 -8.66 -18.33 5.74
N LEU A 174 -7.39 -18.43 6.12
CA LEU A 174 -6.92 -17.99 7.44
C LEU A 174 -6.97 -16.45 7.54
N ALA A 175 -7.43 -15.93 8.68
CA ALA A 175 -7.30 -14.53 9.02
C ALA A 175 -6.57 -14.34 10.37
N LEU A 176 -5.47 -13.61 10.37
CA LEU A 176 -4.77 -13.19 11.59
C LEU A 176 -4.79 -11.68 11.67
N VAL A 177 -5.31 -11.15 12.76
CA VAL A 177 -5.31 -9.71 13.04
C VAL A 177 -4.60 -9.48 14.35
N ASN A 178 -3.54 -8.69 14.29
CA ASN A 178 -2.81 -8.22 15.46
C ASN A 178 -2.91 -6.69 15.48
N LYS A 179 -3.37 -6.14 16.60
CA LYS A 179 -3.63 -4.72 16.71
C LYS A 179 -3.15 -4.18 18.04
N SER A 180 -2.42 -3.08 17.98
CA SER A 180 -2.01 -2.27 19.13
C SER A 180 -2.42 -0.82 18.92
N SER A 181 -3.08 -0.20 19.90
CA SER A 181 -3.39 1.23 19.85
C SER A 181 -3.27 1.93 21.18
N VAL A 182 -2.79 3.18 21.15
CA VAL A 182 -3.00 4.16 22.22
C VAL A 182 -4.14 5.07 21.77
N GLY A 183 -5.36 4.75 22.18
CA GLY A 183 -6.60 5.32 21.66
C GLY A 183 -7.63 4.25 21.27
N PRO A 184 -8.84 4.66 20.84
CA PRO A 184 -9.91 3.73 20.51
C PRO A 184 -9.51 2.72 19.42
N ALA A 185 -9.81 1.46 19.67
CA ALA A 185 -9.60 0.36 18.75
C ALA A 185 -10.93 -0.33 18.42
N LEU A 186 -11.26 -0.40 17.13
CA LEU A 186 -12.27 -1.33 16.62
C LEU A 186 -11.66 -2.32 15.61
N SER A 187 -11.96 -3.60 15.78
CA SER A 187 -11.53 -4.68 14.88
C SER A 187 -12.75 -5.50 14.49
N ASN A 188 -12.99 -5.65 13.19
CA ASN A 188 -14.02 -6.53 12.63
C ASN A 188 -13.37 -7.56 11.72
N VAL A 189 -13.62 -8.84 11.98
CA VAL A 189 -13.05 -9.94 11.21
C VAL A 189 -14.14 -10.90 10.78
N SER A 190 -14.24 -11.12 9.47
CA SER A 190 -15.11 -12.10 8.84
C SER A 190 -14.26 -13.10 8.06
N SER A 191 -14.36 -14.39 8.40
CA SER A 191 -13.61 -15.44 7.71
C SER A 191 -14.46 -16.64 7.32
N VAL A 192 -14.17 -17.19 6.13
CA VAL A 192 -14.51 -18.56 5.77
C VAL A 192 -13.24 -19.39 5.98
N GLY A 193 -13.05 -19.88 7.20
CA GLY A 193 -11.80 -20.47 7.68
C GLY A 193 -11.42 -19.96 9.08
N PRO A 194 -10.29 -20.43 9.64
CA PRO A 194 -9.84 -20.03 10.98
C PRO A 194 -9.57 -18.52 11.04
N ALA A 195 -9.98 -17.89 12.13
CA ALA A 195 -9.58 -16.52 12.41
C ALA A 195 -9.08 -16.36 13.85
N LEU A 196 -8.03 -15.55 13.99
CA LEU A 196 -7.43 -15.21 15.27
C LEU A 196 -7.23 -13.70 15.34
N VAL A 197 -7.72 -13.10 16.41
CA VAL A 197 -7.74 -11.66 16.60
C VAL A 197 -7.15 -11.32 17.96
N ASN A 198 -6.06 -10.58 17.94
CA ASN A 198 -5.42 -10.02 19.13
C ASN A 198 -5.51 -8.50 19.06
N VAL A 199 -6.13 -7.89 20.09
CA VAL A 199 -6.28 -6.44 20.20
C VAL A 199 -5.79 -5.99 21.56
N ILE A 200 -4.78 -5.13 21.56
CA ILE A 200 -4.24 -4.46 22.73
C ILE A 200 -4.54 -2.97 22.55
N SER A 201 -5.24 -2.37 23.51
CA SER A 201 -5.62 -0.97 23.44
C SER A 201 -5.45 -0.30 24.80
N VAL A 202 -4.81 0.87 24.80
CA VAL A 202 -4.91 1.84 25.91
C VAL A 202 -6.05 2.80 25.55
N GLY A 203 -7.27 2.38 25.84
CA GLY A 203 -8.51 3.03 25.44
C GLY A 203 -9.66 2.04 25.28
N LEU A 204 -10.75 2.46 24.62
CA LEU A 204 -11.85 1.56 24.28
C LEU A 204 -11.39 0.51 23.25
N ALA A 205 -11.75 -0.75 23.46
CA ALA A 205 -11.53 -1.83 22.50
C ALA A 205 -12.85 -2.54 22.17
N LEU A 206 -13.19 -2.62 20.88
CA LEU A 206 -14.34 -3.34 20.34
C LEU A 206 -13.86 -4.40 19.35
N ILE A 207 -14.27 -5.65 19.55
CA ILE A 207 -13.85 -6.80 18.74
C ILE A 207 -15.09 -7.52 18.23
N GLY A 208 -15.29 -7.50 16.90
CA GLY A 208 -16.28 -8.30 16.19
C GLY A 208 -15.61 -9.46 15.47
N HIS A 209 -16.09 -10.68 15.70
CA HIS A 209 -15.54 -11.89 15.10
C HIS A 209 -16.63 -12.81 14.57
N PHE A 210 -16.59 -13.10 13.27
CA PHE A 210 -17.50 -14.02 12.60
C PHE A 210 -16.71 -15.01 11.74
N SER A 211 -16.65 -16.28 12.18
CA SER A 211 -16.03 -17.35 11.40
C SER A 211 -17.06 -18.44 11.11
N ARG A 212 -17.21 -18.79 9.83
CA ARG A 212 -17.94 -19.98 9.42
C ARG A 212 -16.97 -21.14 9.29
N SER A 213 -17.15 -22.16 10.14
CA SER A 213 -16.47 -23.45 9.98
C SER A 213 -17.21 -24.25 8.92
N CYS A 214 -16.57 -24.54 7.79
CA CYS A 214 -17.05 -25.60 6.90
C CYS A 214 -16.59 -26.94 7.51
N SER A 215 -17.50 -27.60 8.21
CA SER A 215 -17.33 -29.02 8.51
C SER A 215 -17.52 -29.79 7.19
N CYS A 216 -16.47 -30.47 6.73
CA CYS A 216 -16.56 -31.55 5.75
C CYS A 216 -16.87 -32.86 6.48
#